data_AF-A0A967TJ19-F1
#
_entry.id   AF-A0A967TJ19-F1
#
_cell.length_a   1.000
_cell.length_b   1.000
_cell.length_c   1.000
_cell.angle_alpha   90.00
_cell.angle_beta   90.00
_cell.angle_gamma   90.00
#
_symmetry.space_group_name_H-M   'P 1'
#
loop_
_entity.id
_entity.type
_entity.pdbx_description
1 polymer ?
#
loop_
_entity_poly.entity_id
_entity_poly.type
_entity_poly.pdbx_seq_one_letter_code
_entity_poly.pdbx_strand_id
1 'polypeptide(L)'
;MIDPASTPRGGWIAVGLVVAGAAVAGCFSEHTSPVEPGEELTCADVPPEGRTGADPVVVIRDFAFHPEELTVSPGTTVSWINCEDPGGAAHTTTSDTGLWDSGLLGAGGAEVFRRTFQEEGAFDYHCTPHPFMQARVGVES
;
A
#
# COMPACT_ATOMS: atom_id res chain seq x y z
N MET A 1 47.40 17.90 70.05
CA MET A 1 46.78 16.82 69.26
C MET A 1 47.71 16.57 68.08
N ILE A 2 48.07 15.30 67.89
CA ILE A 2 49.18 14.72 67.11
C ILE A 2 49.05 14.95 65.59
N ASP A 3 50.12 15.43 64.96
CA ASP A 3 50.62 15.07 63.60
C ASP A 3 51.46 13.75 63.72
N PRO A 4 51.83 12.93 62.70
CA PRO A 4 51.77 13.09 61.22
C PRO A 4 51.64 11.76 60.38
N ALA A 5 51.89 11.85 59.05
CA ALA A 5 52.45 10.83 58.12
C ALA A 5 51.49 9.70 57.64
N SER A 6 51.55 9.12 56.42
CA SER A 6 52.60 8.94 55.41
C SER A 6 52.00 8.31 54.12
N THR A 7 52.44 8.75 52.93
CA THR A 7 52.47 7.94 51.68
C THR A 7 53.58 6.86 51.82
N PRO A 8 53.80 5.78 51.01
CA PRO A 8 53.43 5.58 49.58
C PRO A 8 53.25 4.10 49.08
N ARG A 9 53.21 3.93 47.74
CA ARG A 9 53.71 2.81 46.89
C ARG A 9 52.80 1.63 46.48
N GLY A 10 52.92 1.30 45.17
CA GLY A 10 52.70 -0.03 44.59
C GLY A 10 51.32 -0.20 43.97
N GLY A 11 51.12 -0.22 42.66
CA GLY A 11 51.88 -0.97 41.65
C GLY A 11 51.20 -2.32 41.43
N TRP A 12 50.27 -2.39 40.46
CA TRP A 12 49.81 -3.65 39.89
C TRP A 12 49.99 -3.59 38.38
N ILE A 13 50.81 -4.51 37.89
CA ILE A 13 51.18 -4.71 36.49
C ILE A 13 50.13 -5.60 35.82
N ALA A 14 49.68 -5.13 34.65
CA ALA A 14 49.33 -5.81 33.40
C ALA A 14 48.46 -7.08 33.38
N VAL A 15 47.55 -7.13 32.41
CA VAL A 15 47.69 -7.83 31.10
C VAL A 15 46.28 -8.03 30.55
N GLY A 16 46.04 -7.70 29.28
CA GLY A 16 44.84 -8.16 28.58
C GLY A 16 44.47 -7.34 27.36
N LEU A 17 45.28 -7.43 26.31
CA LEU A 17 44.95 -6.98 24.96
C LEU A 17 43.75 -7.80 24.46
N VAL A 18 42.61 -7.17 24.15
CA VAL A 18 41.57 -7.78 23.30
C VAL A 18 41.33 -6.84 22.11
N VAL A 19 42.02 -7.22 21.04
CA VAL A 19 41.61 -7.32 19.63
C VAL A 19 40.40 -6.48 19.18
N ALA A 20 40.66 -5.73 18.11
CA ALA A 20 39.72 -5.01 17.25
C ALA A 20 38.53 -5.84 16.75
N GLY A 21 37.39 -5.18 16.51
CA GLY A 21 36.22 -5.81 15.90
C GLY A 21 35.21 -4.81 15.35
N ALA A 22 35.43 -4.41 14.10
CA ALA A 22 34.48 -3.97 13.07
C ALA A 22 33.25 -3.11 13.45
N ALA A 23 33.19 -1.93 12.83
CA ALA A 23 31.94 -1.26 12.51
C ALA A 23 31.04 -2.20 11.70
N VAL A 24 29.89 -2.58 12.26
CA VAL A 24 28.81 -3.19 11.48
C VAL A 24 28.09 -2.06 10.76
N ALA A 25 28.50 -1.81 9.51
CA ALA A 25 27.62 -1.28 8.49
C ALA A 25 26.49 -2.29 8.29
N GLY A 26 25.40 -2.12 9.05
CA GLY A 26 24.17 -2.86 8.80
C GLY A 26 23.58 -2.38 7.49
N CYS A 27 23.70 -3.18 6.45
CA CYS A 27 22.90 -3.05 5.24
C CYS A 27 21.43 -3.06 5.65
N PHE A 28 20.72 -1.94 5.53
CA PHE A 28 19.27 -1.95 5.55
C PHE A 28 18.83 -2.60 4.24
N SER A 29 18.70 -3.93 4.25
CA SER A 29 17.87 -4.61 3.27
C SER A 29 16.46 -4.08 3.53
N GLU A 30 16.03 -3.16 2.69
CA GLU A 30 14.64 -2.74 2.51
C GLU A 30 13.82 -4.01 2.21
N HIS A 31 13.43 -4.70 3.28
CA HIS A 31 12.46 -5.76 3.24
C HIS A 31 11.13 -5.07 2.97
N THR A 32 10.71 -5.08 1.71
CA THR A 32 9.29 -4.96 1.39
C THR A 32 8.63 -6.22 1.95
N SER A 33 8.17 -6.13 3.20
CA SER A 33 7.31 -7.16 3.77
C SER A 33 6.03 -7.21 2.93
N PRO A 34 5.56 -8.40 2.54
CA PRO A 34 4.22 -8.53 1.98
C PRO A 34 3.22 -7.98 3.01
N VAL A 35 2.27 -7.18 2.52
CA VAL A 35 1.15 -6.65 3.31
C VAL A 35 0.42 -7.82 3.97
N GLU A 36 0.28 -7.80 5.29
CA GLU A 36 -0.34 -8.90 6.04
C GLU A 36 -1.85 -8.95 5.73
N PRO A 37 -2.48 -10.14 5.63
CA PRO A 37 -3.92 -10.26 5.44
C PRO A 37 -4.69 -9.58 6.58
N GLY A 38 -5.22 -8.39 6.33
CA GLY A 38 -5.94 -7.58 7.32
C GLY A 38 -5.49 -6.13 7.43
N GLU A 39 -4.42 -5.72 6.75
CA GLU A 39 -4.11 -4.30 6.59
C GLU A 39 -5.15 -3.64 5.65
N GLU A 40 -5.72 -2.53 6.09
CA GLU A 40 -6.71 -1.78 5.33
C GLU A 40 -6.03 -1.20 4.07
N LEU A 41 -6.65 -1.41 2.90
CA LEU A 41 -6.12 -0.87 1.65
C LEU A 41 -6.21 0.67 1.69
N THR A 42 -5.07 1.36 1.67
CA THR A 42 -5.03 2.82 1.64
C THR A 42 -4.42 3.35 0.33
N CYS A 43 -4.66 4.62 0.02
CA CYS A 43 -4.08 5.30 -1.13
C CYS A 43 -2.55 5.46 -1.06
N ALA A 44 -1.94 5.34 0.12
CA ALA A 44 -0.49 5.44 0.28
C ALA A 44 0.21 4.13 -0.13
N ASP A 45 -0.49 3.00 -0.05
CA ASP A 45 0.06 1.66 -0.25
C ASP A 45 -0.15 1.12 -1.66
N VAL A 46 -0.92 1.83 -2.48
CA VAL A 46 -1.19 1.48 -3.89
C VAL A 46 -0.48 2.43 -4.84
N PRO A 47 0.19 1.89 -5.87
CA PRO A 47 0.76 2.74 -6.90
C PRO A 47 -0.36 3.48 -7.66
N PRO A 48 -0.10 4.70 -8.18
CA PRO A 48 -1.12 5.54 -8.81
C PRO A 48 -1.75 4.90 -10.06
N GLU A 49 -1.00 4.06 -10.77
CA GLU A 49 -1.46 3.28 -11.92
C GLU A 49 -2.39 2.10 -11.55
N GLY A 50 -2.61 1.86 -10.26
CA GLY A 50 -3.34 0.69 -9.77
C GLY A 50 -2.48 -0.58 -9.73
N ARG A 51 -3.08 -1.68 -9.27
CA ARG A 51 -2.41 -2.98 -9.19
C ARG A 51 -3.11 -3.98 -10.09
N THR A 52 -2.33 -4.74 -10.84
CA THR A 52 -2.80 -5.90 -11.62
C THR A 52 -2.34 -7.20 -10.96
N GLY A 53 -2.97 -8.33 -11.28
CA GLY A 53 -2.55 -9.66 -10.79
C GLY A 53 -3.54 -10.26 -9.78
N ALA A 54 -3.03 -10.89 -8.71
CA ALA A 54 -3.83 -11.70 -7.79
C ALA A 54 -4.88 -10.89 -7.00
N ASP A 55 -4.52 -9.67 -6.58
CA ASP A 55 -5.40 -8.76 -5.83
C ASP A 55 -5.46 -7.40 -6.54
N PRO A 56 -6.18 -7.32 -7.68
CA PRO A 56 -6.16 -6.14 -8.50
C PRO A 56 -6.90 -4.97 -7.85
N VAL A 57 -6.30 -3.79 -8.00
CA VAL A 57 -6.84 -2.52 -7.48
C VAL A 57 -6.94 -1.52 -8.62
N VAL A 58 -8.13 -0.96 -8.80
CA VAL A 58 -8.36 0.21 -9.62
C VAL A 58 -8.31 1.45 -8.73
N VAL A 59 -7.37 2.34 -9.02
CA VAL A 59 -7.24 3.64 -8.35
C VAL A 59 -8.05 4.67 -9.13
N ILE A 60 -8.87 5.45 -8.42
CA ILE A 60 -9.54 6.62 -8.99
C ILE A 60 -8.71 7.85 -8.63
N ARG A 61 -8.16 8.53 -9.62
CA ARG A 61 -7.32 9.73 -9.44
C ARG A 61 -7.30 10.55 -10.72
N ASP A 62 -7.22 11.87 -10.58
CA ASP A 62 -7.16 12.83 -11.67
C ASP A 62 -8.37 12.69 -12.63
N PHE A 63 -9.55 12.43 -12.06
CA PHE A 63 -10.78 12.14 -12.80
C PHE A 63 -10.61 11.00 -13.85
N ALA A 64 -9.88 9.94 -13.49
CA ALA A 64 -9.73 8.74 -14.30
C ALA A 64 -9.67 7.47 -13.44
N PHE A 65 -9.92 6.32 -14.07
CA PHE A 65 -9.73 4.99 -13.48
C PHE A 65 -8.37 4.46 -13.91
N HIS A 66 -7.57 3.96 -12.98
CA HIS A 66 -6.24 3.44 -13.24
C HIS A 66 -6.12 1.99 -12.76
N PRO A 67 -5.90 1.00 -13.65
CA PRO A 67 -5.91 1.14 -15.11
C PRO A 67 -7.33 1.32 -15.67
N GLU A 68 -7.44 1.92 -16.86
CA GLU A 68 -8.73 2.04 -17.59
C GLU A 68 -9.19 0.68 -18.13
N GLU A 69 -8.25 -0.20 -18.49
CA GLU A 69 -8.52 -1.59 -18.89
C GLU A 69 -7.82 -2.55 -17.94
N LEU A 70 -8.60 -3.42 -17.29
CA LEU A 70 -8.12 -4.44 -16.38
C LEU A 70 -8.59 -5.82 -16.87
N THR A 71 -7.69 -6.78 -17.01
CA THR A 71 -8.04 -8.19 -17.30
C THR A 71 -7.77 -9.06 -16.08
N VAL A 72 -8.74 -9.90 -15.69
CA VAL A 72 -8.66 -10.80 -14.53
C VAL A 72 -9.21 -12.18 -14.88
N SER A 73 -8.90 -13.18 -14.05
CA SER A 73 -9.50 -14.50 -14.18
C SER A 73 -10.89 -14.57 -13.52
N PRO A 74 -11.76 -15.50 -13.94
CA PRO A 74 -13.00 -15.78 -13.23
C PRO A 74 -12.75 -16.08 -11.74
N GLY A 75 -13.57 -15.51 -10.87
CA GLY A 75 -13.45 -15.59 -9.42
C GLY A 75 -12.60 -14.48 -8.79
N THR A 76 -11.92 -13.64 -9.57
CA THR A 76 -11.11 -12.53 -9.02
C THR A 76 -11.99 -11.44 -8.40
N THR A 77 -11.54 -10.92 -7.25
CA THR A 77 -12.13 -9.75 -6.60
C THR A 77 -11.32 -8.51 -6.95
N VAL A 78 -11.95 -7.55 -7.61
CA VAL A 78 -11.36 -6.24 -7.91
C VAL A 78 -11.75 -5.26 -6.83
N SER A 79 -10.79 -4.44 -6.38
CA SER A 79 -11.03 -3.34 -5.43
C SER A 79 -10.93 -1.99 -6.13
N TRP A 80 -11.84 -1.07 -5.82
CA TRP A 80 -11.76 0.33 -6.25
C TRP A 80 -11.54 1.21 -5.03
N ILE A 81 -10.62 2.17 -5.15
CA ILE A 81 -10.31 3.14 -4.10
C ILE A 81 -10.17 4.53 -4.72
N ASN A 82 -10.79 5.53 -4.09
CA ASN A 82 -10.72 6.92 -4.57
C ASN A 82 -9.56 7.66 -3.92
N CYS A 83 -8.51 7.89 -4.69
CA CYS A 83 -7.26 8.54 -4.28
C CYS A 83 -7.10 9.96 -4.83
N GLU A 84 -8.20 10.62 -5.18
CA GLU A 84 -8.26 12.08 -5.21
C GLU A 84 -7.76 12.66 -3.88
N ASP A 85 -7.15 13.84 -3.93
CA ASP A 85 -6.69 14.53 -2.73
C ASP A 85 -7.84 14.74 -1.73
N PRO A 86 -7.59 14.75 -0.41
CA PRO A 86 -8.63 14.99 0.58
C PRO A 86 -9.42 16.28 0.29
N GLY A 87 -10.74 16.16 0.15
CA GLY A 87 -11.62 17.26 -0.25
C GLY A 87 -11.84 17.39 -1.78
N GLY A 88 -11.24 16.49 -2.57
CA GLY A 88 -11.43 16.35 -4.00
C GLY A 88 -12.79 15.73 -4.37
N ALA A 89 -12.91 15.33 -5.64
CA ALA A 89 -14.15 14.80 -6.18
C ALA A 89 -14.49 13.41 -5.62
N ALA A 90 -15.78 13.20 -5.35
CA ALA A 90 -16.31 11.87 -5.06
C ALA A 90 -16.65 11.17 -6.39
N HIS A 91 -16.41 9.87 -6.45
CA HIS A 91 -16.59 9.08 -7.66
C HIS A 91 -17.39 7.81 -7.38
N THR A 92 -18.11 7.32 -8.38
CA THR A 92 -18.68 5.97 -8.37
C THR A 92 -17.90 5.06 -9.33
N THR A 93 -18.03 3.75 -9.14
CA THR A 93 -17.86 2.73 -10.18
C THR A 93 -19.23 2.11 -10.44
N THR A 94 -19.79 2.40 -11.61
CA THR A 94 -21.17 2.06 -11.96
C THR A 94 -21.20 1.31 -13.27
N SER A 95 -21.75 0.10 -13.26
CA SER A 95 -21.88 -0.75 -14.44
C SER A 95 -22.80 -0.14 -15.49
N ASP A 96 -22.38 -0.19 -16.75
CA ASP A 96 -23.21 0.27 -17.88
C ASP A 96 -24.45 -0.60 -18.11
N THR A 97 -24.39 -1.86 -17.65
CA THR A 97 -25.49 -2.82 -17.74
C THR A 97 -26.27 -2.96 -16.43
N GLY A 98 -25.95 -2.14 -15.41
CA GLY A 98 -26.62 -2.16 -14.10
C GLY A 98 -26.25 -3.35 -13.20
N LEU A 99 -25.11 -4.01 -13.44
CA LEU A 99 -24.66 -5.16 -12.65
C LEU A 99 -24.05 -4.79 -11.29
N TRP A 100 -23.60 -3.55 -11.12
CA TRP A 100 -23.16 -3.01 -9.84
C TRP A 100 -23.21 -1.48 -9.82
N ASP A 101 -23.23 -0.93 -8.61
CA ASP A 101 -22.99 0.47 -8.29
C ASP A 101 -22.30 0.52 -6.93
N SER A 102 -21.16 1.20 -6.83
CA SER A 102 -20.48 1.38 -5.55
C SER A 102 -21.17 2.36 -4.61
N GLY A 103 -22.08 3.20 -5.13
CA GLY A 103 -22.38 4.48 -4.51
C GLY A 103 -21.19 5.43 -4.58
N LEU A 104 -21.32 6.62 -3.96
CA LEU A 104 -20.24 7.60 -3.92
C LEU A 104 -19.11 7.11 -3.01
N LEU A 105 -17.90 7.03 -3.56
CA LEU A 105 -16.66 6.85 -2.82
C LEU A 105 -16.05 8.23 -2.57
N GLY A 106 -15.95 8.61 -1.30
CA GLY A 106 -15.29 9.86 -0.91
C GLY A 106 -13.81 9.89 -1.30
N ALA A 107 -13.28 11.09 -1.57
CA ALA A 107 -11.86 11.29 -1.84
C ALA A 107 -10.98 10.92 -0.62
N GLY A 108 -9.70 10.64 -0.86
CA GLY A 108 -8.72 10.33 0.19
C GLY A 108 -8.70 8.88 0.66
N GLY A 109 -9.41 7.96 0.00
CA GLY A 109 -9.25 6.52 0.17
C GLY A 109 -9.82 5.94 1.45
N ALA A 110 -10.74 6.64 2.12
CA ALA A 110 -11.37 6.15 3.36
C ALA A 110 -12.33 4.97 3.13
N GLU A 111 -12.78 4.77 1.89
CA GLU A 111 -13.71 3.71 1.51
C GLU A 111 -13.16 2.92 0.33
N VAL A 112 -13.36 1.60 0.37
CA VAL A 112 -12.95 0.68 -0.68
C VAL A 112 -14.15 -0.15 -1.12
N PHE A 113 -14.54 -0.01 -2.39
CA PHE A 113 -15.53 -0.87 -2.99
C PHE A 113 -14.88 -2.14 -3.53
N ARG A 114 -15.53 -3.30 -3.35
CA ARG A 114 -15.02 -4.59 -3.84
C ARG A 114 -16.09 -5.34 -4.59
N ARG A 115 -15.72 -5.95 -5.71
CA ARG A 115 -16.61 -6.82 -6.50
C ARG A 115 -15.86 -8.04 -7.00
N THR A 116 -16.47 -9.21 -6.79
CA THR A 116 -16.00 -10.48 -7.36
C THR A 116 -16.66 -10.71 -8.72
N PHE A 117 -15.85 -11.01 -9.73
CA PHE A 117 -16.30 -11.29 -11.09
C PHE A 117 -16.28 -12.80 -11.31
N GLN A 118 -17.45 -13.43 -11.37
CA GLN A 118 -17.56 -14.91 -11.46
C GLN A 118 -17.66 -15.43 -12.89
N GLU A 119 -18.18 -14.60 -13.80
CA GLU A 119 -18.48 -14.99 -15.18
C GLU A 119 -17.52 -14.29 -16.14
N GLU A 120 -17.07 -15.02 -17.15
CA GLU A 120 -16.29 -14.45 -18.25
C GLU A 120 -17.09 -13.38 -18.99
N GLY A 121 -16.38 -12.37 -19.51
CA GLY A 121 -17.00 -11.31 -20.29
C GLY A 121 -16.31 -9.97 -20.13
N ALA A 122 -16.88 -8.98 -20.79
CA ALA A 122 -16.45 -7.60 -20.74
C ALA A 122 -17.46 -6.77 -19.95
N PHE A 123 -16.97 -6.07 -18.93
CA PHE A 123 -17.78 -5.31 -18.00
C PHE A 123 -17.38 -3.83 -18.08
N ASP A 124 -18.06 -3.10 -18.96
CA ASP A 124 -17.92 -1.65 -19.11
C ASP A 124 -18.60 -0.92 -17.94
N TYR A 125 -17.96 0.14 -17.47
CA TYR A 125 -18.42 0.93 -16.35
C TYR A 125 -17.97 2.38 -16.44
N HIS A 126 -18.71 3.22 -15.74
CA HIS A 126 -18.48 4.66 -15.70
C HIS A 126 -18.60 5.23 -14.29
N CYS A 127 -18.20 6.49 -14.15
CA CYS A 127 -18.53 7.31 -13.00
C CYS A 127 -19.84 8.07 -13.25
N THR A 128 -20.88 7.85 -12.44
CA THR A 128 -22.18 8.52 -12.60
C THR A 128 -22.10 10.05 -12.57
N PRO A 129 -21.43 10.70 -11.57
CA PRO A 129 -21.30 12.16 -11.56
C PRO A 129 -20.36 12.71 -12.65
N HIS A 130 -19.49 11.87 -13.22
CA HIS A 130 -18.48 12.25 -14.20
C HIS A 130 -18.50 11.28 -15.39
N PRO A 131 -19.52 11.32 -16.27
CA PRO A 131 -19.76 10.26 -17.27
C PRO A 131 -18.67 10.09 -18.33
N PHE A 132 -17.73 11.03 -18.43
CA PHE A 132 -16.57 10.91 -19.29
C PHE A 132 -15.54 9.91 -18.76
N MET A 133 -15.55 9.63 -17.45
CA MET A 133 -14.73 8.58 -16.83
C MET A 133 -15.34 7.22 -17.18
N GLN A 134 -14.65 6.48 -18.03
CA GLN A 134 -15.06 5.17 -18.51
C GLN A 134 -13.89 4.20 -18.36
N ALA A 135 -14.21 2.94 -18.07
CA ALA A 135 -13.22 1.88 -17.94
C ALA A 135 -13.89 0.50 -18.15
N ARG A 136 -13.06 -0.53 -18.25
CA ARG A 136 -13.49 -1.90 -18.48
C ARG A 136 -12.76 -2.89 -17.59
N VAL A 137 -13.50 -3.85 -17.05
CA VAL A 137 -12.94 -5.11 -16.53
C VAL A 137 -13.24 -6.22 -17.54
N GLY A 138 -12.22 -6.84 -18.10
CA GLY A 138 -12.30 -8.09 -18.87
C GLY A 138 -12.07 -9.29 -17.95
N VAL A 139 -12.88 -10.33 -18.12
CA VAL A 139 -12.79 -11.58 -17.35
C VAL A 139 -12.59 -12.73 -18.32
N GLU A 140 -11.42 -13.36 -18.26
CA GLU A 140 -10.95 -14.35 -19.23
C GLU A 140 -10.12 -15.45 -18.53
N SER A 141 -10.17 -16.68 -19.04
CA SER A 141 -9.43 -17.84 -18.51
C SER A 141 -7.98 -17.98 -18.97
#